data_AF-A0A534SSH4-F1
#
_entry.id   AF-A0A534SSH4-F1
#
_cell.length_a   1.000
_cell.length_b   1.000
_cell.length_c   1.000
_cell.angle_alpha   90.00
_cell.angle_beta   90.00
_cell.angle_gamma   90.00
#
_symmetry.space_group_name_H-M   'P 1'
#
loop_
_entity.id
_entity.type
_entity.pdbx_description
1 polymer ?
#
loop_
_entity_poly.entity_id
_entity_poly.type
_entity_poly.pdbx_seq_one_letter_code
_entity_poly.pdbx_strand_id
1 'polypeptide(L)'
;MNTRHPKGPFQSDEAVILLDRKDREYLARLDQRRAIAIRGGKIAVDDIIGRDEGSVVRSSMNEPFLVFRPSLPQLVPNLPRSAQVIYPKDIGPI
;
A
#
# COMPACT_ATOMS: atom_id res chain seq x y z
N MET A 1 -14.23 16.12 8.74
CA MET A 1 -13.89 14.88 8.02
C MET A 1 -13.55 13.82 9.06
N ASN A 2 -14.44 12.86 9.29
CA ASN A 2 -14.28 11.87 10.38
C ASN A 2 -13.21 10.84 9.99
N THR A 3 -11.97 11.05 10.39
CA THR A 3 -10.88 10.07 10.26
C THR A 3 -11.06 8.95 11.29
N ARG A 4 -12.06 8.09 11.06
CA ARG A 4 -12.14 6.81 11.77
C ARG A 4 -10.92 5.99 11.34
N HIS A 5 -9.90 5.90 12.19
CA HIS A 5 -8.84 4.92 12.02
C HIS A 5 -9.51 3.55 12.14
N PRO A 6 -9.56 2.75 11.05
CA PRO A 6 -10.11 1.43 11.11
C PRO A 6 -9.30 0.63 12.14
N LYS A 7 -10.00 -0.06 13.05
CA LYS A 7 -9.39 -0.91 14.07
C LYS A 7 -9.78 -2.36 13.81
N GLY A 8 -8.90 -3.27 14.19
CA GLY A 8 -9.10 -4.70 14.02
C GLY A 8 -8.62 -5.21 12.66
N PRO A 9 -9.11 -6.39 12.24
CA PRO A 9 -8.66 -7.03 11.02
C PRO A 9 -8.92 -6.20 9.75
N PHE A 10 -8.10 -6.41 8.72
CA PHE A 10 -8.29 -5.81 7.40
C PHE A 10 -9.62 -6.22 6.77
N GLN A 11 -10.32 -5.26 6.18
CA GLN A 11 -11.57 -5.48 5.46
C GLN A 11 -11.42 -5.26 3.96
N SER A 12 -12.36 -5.79 3.20
CA SER A 12 -12.49 -5.46 1.78
C SER A 12 -12.60 -3.95 1.58
N ASP A 13 -12.09 -3.47 0.46
CA ASP A 13 -12.11 -2.07 0.04
C ASP A 13 -11.19 -1.12 0.82
N GLU A 14 -10.50 -1.61 1.86
CA GLU A 14 -9.46 -0.85 2.55
C GLU A 14 -8.21 -0.66 1.68
N ALA A 15 -7.55 0.48 1.87
CA ALA A 15 -6.22 0.73 1.32
C ALA A 15 -5.16 0.20 2.29
N VAL A 16 -4.13 -0.43 1.75
CA VAL A 16 -3.01 -1.00 2.51
C VAL A 16 -1.67 -0.67 1.86
N ILE A 17 -0.63 -0.60 2.69
CA ILE A 17 0.77 -0.58 2.27
C ILE A 17 1.35 -1.97 2.48
N LEU A 18 1.95 -2.50 1.42
CA LEU A 18 2.78 -3.70 1.48
C LEU A 18 4.24 -3.26 1.55
N LEU A 19 4.93 -3.65 2.62
CA LEU A 19 6.35 -3.38 2.82
C LEU A 19 7.15 -4.66 2.58
N ASP A 20 8.12 -4.60 1.68
CA ASP A 20 9.01 -5.72 1.41
C ASP A 20 10.24 -5.71 2.34
N ARG A 21 11.14 -6.68 2.15
CA ARG A 21 12.41 -6.76 2.92
C ARG A 21 13.44 -5.68 2.59
N LYS A 22 13.20 -4.85 1.57
CA LYS A 22 14.07 -3.75 1.12
C LYS A 22 13.45 -2.39 1.41
N ASP A 23 12.48 -2.37 2.34
CA ASP A 23 11.72 -1.18 2.74
C ASP A 23 11.00 -0.47 1.58
N ARG A 24 10.65 -1.21 0.52
CA ARG A 24 9.85 -0.72 -0.61
C ARG A 24 8.37 -0.82 -0.25
N GLU A 25 7.68 0.31 -0.37
CA GLU A 25 6.25 0.42 -0.12
C GLU A 25 5.43 0.28 -1.41
N TYR A 26 4.37 -0.52 -1.35
CA TYR A 26 3.39 -0.67 -2.42
C TYR A 26 2.01 -0.34 -1.88
N LEU A 27 1.38 0.72 -2.38
CA LEU A 27 -0.01 1.01 -2.07
C LEU A 27 -0.93 0.12 -2.91
N ALA A 28 -1.86 -0.55 -2.25
CA ALA A 28 -2.89 -1.36 -2.89
C ALA A 28 -4.25 -1.17 -2.22
N ARG A 29 -5.31 -1.50 -2.95
CA ARG A 29 -6.68 -1.59 -2.41
C ARG A 29 -7.09 -3.04 -2.35
N LEU A 30 -7.71 -3.46 -1.24
CA LEU A 30 -8.16 -4.83 -1.02
C LEU A 30 -9.46 -5.12 -1.79
N ASP A 31 -9.32 -5.45 -3.06
CA ASP A 31 -10.42 -5.93 -3.90
C ASP A 31 -10.45 -7.46 -3.94
N GLN A 32 -11.45 -8.09 -3.30
CA GLN A 32 -11.62 -9.55 -3.28
C GLN A 32 -11.69 -10.19 -4.68
N ARG A 33 -11.98 -9.40 -5.72
CA ARG A 33 -12.07 -9.91 -7.09
C ARG A 33 -10.72 -9.94 -7.80
N ARG A 34 -9.68 -9.33 -7.25
CA ARG A 34 -8.39 -9.12 -7.93
C ARG A 34 -7.21 -9.33 -6.99
N ALA A 35 -6.25 -10.14 -7.44
CA ALA A 35 -4.96 -10.24 -6.76
C ALA A 35 -4.15 -8.94 -6.92
N ILE A 36 -3.33 -8.63 -5.91
CA ILE A 36 -2.43 -7.47 -5.94
C ILE A 36 -1.17 -7.85 -6.72
N ALA A 37 -0.89 -7.15 -7.82
CA ALA A 37 0.34 -7.33 -8.59
C ALA A 37 1.48 -6.50 -7.99
N ILE A 38 2.64 -7.12 -7.77
CA ILE A 38 3.82 -6.51 -7.15
C ILE A 38 5.11 -6.99 -7.81
N ARG A 39 6.24 -6.31 -7.54
CA ARG A 39 7.56 -6.65 -8.12
C ARG A 39 8.09 -8.05 -7.71
N GLY A 40 7.36 -8.78 -6.86
CA GLY A 40 7.63 -10.16 -6.44
C GLY A 40 6.54 -11.17 -6.81
N GLY A 41 5.66 -10.86 -7.78
CA GLY A 41 4.57 -11.75 -8.21
C GLY A 41 3.19 -11.19 -7.87
N LYS A 42 2.32 -12.03 -7.31
CA LYS A 42 0.95 -11.64 -6.90
C LYS A 42 0.69 -12.01 -5.45
N ILE A 43 -0.12 -11.22 -4.75
CA ILE A 43 -0.63 -11.56 -3.41
C ILE A 43 -2.15 -11.69 -3.52
N ALA A 44 -2.70 -12.80 -3.01
CA ALA A 44 -4.14 -12.98 -2.94
C ALA A 44 -4.72 -12.04 -1.87
N VAL A 45 -5.79 -11.31 -2.20
CA VAL A 45 -6.43 -10.40 -1.24
C VAL A 45 -7.04 -11.17 -0.06
N ASP A 46 -7.50 -12.40 -0.31
CA ASP A 46 -8.00 -13.30 0.73
C ASP A 46 -6.92 -13.68 1.77
N ASP A 47 -5.63 -13.62 1.41
CA ASP A 47 -4.55 -13.84 2.37
C ASP A 47 -4.35 -12.65 3.32
N ILE A 48 -4.93 -11.49 3.00
CA ILE A 48 -4.80 -10.25 3.78
C ILE A 48 -6.06 -9.98 4.59
N ILE A 49 -7.25 -10.11 3.97
CA ILE A 49 -8.53 -9.83 4.63
C ILE A 49 -8.69 -10.72 5.86
N GLY A 50 -9.17 -10.14 6.96
CA GLY A 50 -9.34 -10.85 8.22
C GLY A 50 -8.05 -11.04 9.02
N ARG A 51 -6.88 -10.62 8.51
CA ARG A 51 -5.65 -10.51 9.31
C ARG A 51 -5.54 -9.16 9.98
N ASP A 52 -4.84 -9.13 11.11
CA ASP A 52 -4.51 -7.88 11.76
C ASP A 52 -3.38 -7.13 11.03
N GLU A 53 -3.32 -5.83 11.31
CA GLU A 53 -2.25 -4.95 10.86
C GLU A 53 -0.89 -5.40 11.41
N GLY A 54 0.16 -5.28 10.57
CA GLY A 54 1.49 -5.81 10.85
C GLY A 54 1.65 -7.30 10.56
N SER A 55 0.61 -7.97 10.04
CA SER A 55 0.72 -9.36 9.61
C SER A 55 1.64 -9.52 8.40
N VAL A 56 2.28 -10.69 8.30
CA VAL A 56 3.13 -11.07 7.17
C VAL A 56 2.33 -11.92 6.19
N VAL A 57 2.27 -11.49 4.93
CA VAL A 57 1.74 -12.27 3.80
C VAL A 57 2.87 -12.61 2.85
N ARG A 58 2.64 -13.59 1.96
CA ARG A 58 3.64 -14.01 0.97
C ARG A 58 3.09 -13.84 -0.43
N SER A 59 3.95 -13.43 -1.35
CA SER A 59 3.63 -13.43 -2.77
C SER A 59 3.61 -14.86 -3.32
N SER A 60 3.09 -15.00 -4.54
CA SER A 60 3.15 -16.22 -5.34
C SER A 60 4.59 -16.74 -5.58
N MET A 61 5.60 -15.89 -5.39
CA MET A 61 7.03 -16.26 -5.46
C MET A 61 7.65 -16.49 -4.08
N ASN A 62 6.81 -16.63 -3.04
CA ASN A 62 7.20 -16.87 -1.65
C ASN A 62 8.00 -15.71 -1.00
N GLU A 63 7.96 -14.50 -1.57
CA GLU A 63 8.56 -13.30 -0.99
C GLU A 63 7.63 -12.74 0.11
N PRO A 64 8.13 -12.46 1.33
CA PRO A 64 7.29 -11.98 2.42
C PRO A 64 7.12 -10.46 2.38
N PHE A 65 5.92 -10.02 2.74
CA PHE A 65 5.52 -8.62 2.85
C PHE A 65 4.82 -8.40 4.18
N LEU A 66 5.13 -7.28 4.84
CA LEU A 66 4.34 -6.78 5.95
C LEU A 66 3.18 -5.95 5.39
N VAL A 67 2.01 -6.03 6.03
CA VAL A 67 0.82 -5.29 5.61
C VAL A 67 0.43 -4.25 6.67
N PHE A 68 0.29 -3.00 6.25
CA PHE A 68 -0.09 -1.87 7.12
C PHE A 68 -1.21 -1.04 6.51
N ARG A 69 -1.93 -0.27 7.33
CA ARG A 69 -2.79 0.80 6.83
C ARG A 69 -1.92 2.01 6.47
N PRO A 70 -2.21 2.69 5.35
CA PRO A 70 -1.44 3.86 4.95
C PRO A 70 -1.69 5.01 5.92
N SER A 71 -0.61 5.69 6.28
CA SER A 71 -0.68 7.02 6.87
C SER A 71 -1.19 8.05 5.84
N LEU A 72 -1.66 9.20 6.33
CA LEU A 72 -2.09 10.31 5.46
C LEU A 72 -1.03 10.70 4.41
N PRO A 73 0.26 10.88 4.76
CA PRO A 73 1.31 11.17 3.77
C PRO A 73 1.46 10.12 2.67
N GLN A 74 1.19 8.84 2.94
CA GLN A 74 1.31 7.76 1.95
C GLN A 74 0.14 7.74 0.95
N LEU A 75 -1.00 8.33 1.31
CA LEU A 75 -2.15 8.51 0.40
C LEU A 75 -1.99 9.72 -0.53
N VAL A 76 -1.27 10.76 -0.11
CA VAL A 76 -1.11 12.02 -0.88
C VAL A 76 -0.40 11.84 -2.25
N PRO A 77 0.62 10.98 -2.41
CA PRO A 77 1.21 10.67 -3.71
C PRO A 77 0.25 9.95 -4.67
N ASN A 78 -0.74 9.23 -4.14
CA ASN A 78 -1.63 8.35 -4.89
C ASN A 78 -3.02 8.95 -5.17
N LEU A 79 -3.28 10.17 -4.72
CA LEU A 79 -4.35 11.00 -5.25
C LEU A 79 -4.07 11.30 -6.73
N PRO A 80 -5.08 11.35 -7.61
CA PRO A 80 -4.88 11.69 -9.02
C PRO A 80 -4.28 13.09 -9.10
N ARG A 81 -2.96 13.16 -9.27
CA ARG A 81 -2.28 14.38 -9.62
C ARG A 81 -2.40 14.53 -11.13
N SER A 82 -2.96 15.64 -11.61
CA SER A 82 -2.44 16.25 -12.85
C SER A 82 -1.00 16.69 -12.54
N ALA A 83 -0.06 15.74 -12.46
CA ALA A 83 1.30 16.01 -12.02
C ALA A 83 2.12 16.58 -13.19
N GLN A 84 2.34 17.88 -13.18
CA GLN A 84 3.48 18.50 -13.86
C GLN A 84 4.77 17.94 -13.21
N VAL A 85 5.70 17.43 -14.02
CA VAL A 85 7.02 17.02 -13.54
C VAL A 85 7.80 18.29 -13.17
N ILE A 86 7.97 18.56 -11.88
CA ILE A 86 8.97 19.53 -11.39
C ILE A 86 10.28 18.77 -11.24
N TYR A 87 11.31 19.17 -11.97
CA TYR A 87 12.65 18.60 -11.83
C TYR A 87 13.40 19.28 -10.67
N PRO A 88 14.30 18.56 -9.96
CA PRO A 88 15.12 19.13 -8.86
C PRO A 88 16.14 20.19 -9.31
N LYS A 89 16.13 20.58 -10.59
CA LYS A 89 16.95 21.67 -11.15
C LYS A 89 16.22 23.03 -11.16
N ASP A 90 14.92 23.05 -10.91
CA ASP A 90 14.13 24.29 -10.84
C ASP A 90 14.00 24.84 -9.41
N ILE A 91 14.66 24.21 -8.43
CA ILE A 91 14.79 24.72 -7.06
C ILE A 91 16.23 25.21 -6.88
N GLY A 92 16.54 26.34 -7.50
CA GLY A 92 17.78 27.08 -7.23
C GLY A 92 17.69 27.79 -5.87
N PRO A 93 18.76 27.77 -5.04
CA PRO A 93 18.81 28.54 -3.80
C PRO A 93 18.90 30.04 -4.11
N ILE A 94 18.18 30.85 -3.33
CA ILE A 94 18.29 32.31 -3.29
C ILE A 94 19.58 32.69 -2.57
#